data_AF-A0A8J5LR26-F1
#
_entry.id   AF-A0A8J5LR26-F1
#
_cell.length_a   1.000
_cell.length_b   1.000
_cell.length_c   1.000
_cell.angle_alpha   90.00
_cell.angle_beta   90.00
_cell.angle_gamma   90.00
#
_symmetry.space_group_name_H-M   'P 1'
#
loop_
_entity.id
_entity.type
_entity.pdbx_description
1 polymer ?
#
loop_
_entity_poly.entity_id
_entity_poly.type
_entity_poly.pdbx_seq_one_letter_code
_entity_poly.pdbx_strand_id
1 'polypeptide(L)'
;MSGGTPGVGVTAPVLSDVDGGRRDRGEEEAMEAAAEERELARAEREGAVKRELRDLGTGKEGHFGVPRCAQKLSPPPPKVVGAPTAHGPLGRSKSPSPPPSSHSSSSATKISLLLETLSANHHSLLLLQASSELLNPAMEVEVIVPGQWFLPHFVSVFCALYMLGYFAVFNNWSPKYRPDGSSCFMSLCHGTPAVLLAAAAILQQPVRSFASPNTDFQNLVLDFSVGYFTVDLLHYLIFMPSEYLFIAHHLATLFVFITCRYIAQHGAFALLVLLVLAEVTSACQNVWTLAGLRRAESPTAARIHKNLAPPFFVLYTIMRGFLGPWFFYKMGAFYVSGKASDVMAMWICASWIVVVGSAMLVSILWICNLWLELFREKTLEKKD
;
A
#
# COMPACT_ATOMS: atom_id res chain seq x y z
N MET A 1 -61.68 -32.51 -41.19
CA MET A 1 -60.60 -33.44 -41.57
C MET A 1 -59.41 -33.12 -40.68
N SER A 2 -59.37 -33.57 -39.42
CA SER A 2 -59.04 -34.92 -38.90
C SER A 2 -57.67 -35.46 -39.32
N GLY A 3 -56.82 -35.67 -38.32
CA GLY A 3 -55.54 -36.41 -38.34
C GLY A 3 -54.51 -35.72 -37.44
N GLY A 4 -54.17 -36.12 -36.23
CA GLY A 4 -54.42 -37.38 -35.50
C GLY A 4 -53.20 -38.29 -35.55
N THR A 5 -52.27 -38.14 -34.61
CA THR A 5 -51.21 -39.14 -34.28
C THR A 5 -50.86 -39.09 -32.79
N PRO A 6 -50.40 -40.23 -32.21
CA PRO A 6 -50.80 -40.66 -30.88
C PRO A 6 -49.71 -40.54 -29.80
N GLY A 7 -50.18 -40.53 -28.54
CA GLY A 7 -49.37 -40.52 -27.34
C GLY A 7 -48.66 -41.83 -27.04
N VAL A 8 -47.53 -41.70 -26.35
CA VAL A 8 -46.78 -42.80 -25.74
C VAL A 8 -46.89 -42.62 -24.23
N GLY A 9 -47.66 -43.50 -23.60
CA GLY A 9 -47.69 -43.68 -22.15
C GLY A 9 -46.52 -44.56 -21.73
N VAL A 10 -45.75 -44.10 -20.73
CA VAL A 10 -44.75 -44.91 -20.05
C VAL A 10 -45.24 -45.17 -18.64
N THR A 11 -45.56 -46.44 -18.39
CA THR A 11 -45.92 -47.05 -17.11
C THR A 11 -44.71 -47.07 -16.17
N ALA A 12 -44.90 -46.57 -14.95
CA ALA A 12 -43.96 -46.74 -13.84
C ALA A 12 -44.07 -48.16 -13.27
N PRO A 13 -42.94 -48.87 -13.02
CA PRO A 13 -42.95 -50.09 -12.23
C PRO A 13 -42.81 -49.74 -10.75
N VAL A 14 -43.80 -50.19 -9.97
CA VAL A 14 -43.70 -50.41 -8.53
C VAL A 14 -42.92 -51.70 -8.31
N LEU A 15 -41.78 -51.64 -7.62
CA LEU A 15 -41.04 -52.82 -7.15
C LEU A 15 -40.50 -52.55 -5.74
N SER A 16 -41.30 -53.03 -4.80
CA SER A 16 -41.00 -53.62 -3.50
C SER A 16 -39.62 -53.40 -2.84
N ASP A 17 -39.69 -52.82 -1.64
CA ASP A 17 -38.86 -53.17 -0.48
C ASP A 17 -38.62 -54.68 -0.38
N VAL A 18 -37.35 -55.11 -0.23
CA VAL A 18 -36.82 -56.20 0.61
C VAL A 18 -35.31 -56.29 0.33
N ASP A 19 -34.48 -55.88 1.27
CA ASP A 19 -33.57 -56.77 2.01
C ASP A 19 -32.53 -55.91 2.77
N GLY A 20 -32.85 -55.63 4.03
CA GLY A 20 -31.93 -55.00 4.95
C GLY A 20 -31.10 -56.07 5.65
N GLY A 21 -29.80 -55.84 5.72
CA GLY A 21 -29.00 -56.38 6.82
C GLY A 21 -28.13 -57.58 6.51
N ARG A 22 -27.08 -57.36 5.71
CA ARG A 22 -25.75 -57.90 5.99
C ARG A 22 -24.70 -57.13 5.18
N ARG A 23 -24.37 -55.91 5.65
CA ARG A 23 -23.07 -55.34 5.32
C ARG A 23 -22.04 -56.23 6.01
N ASP A 24 -21.16 -56.80 5.21
CA ASP A 24 -20.07 -57.64 5.70
C ASP A 24 -19.25 -56.83 6.70
N ARG A 25 -19.24 -57.30 7.95
CA ARG A 25 -18.49 -56.68 9.05
C ARG A 25 -17.01 -56.49 8.69
N GLY A 26 -16.49 -57.30 7.76
CA GLY A 26 -15.13 -57.17 7.23
C GLY A 26 -14.89 -55.93 6.36
N GLU A 27 -15.90 -55.37 5.67
CA GLU A 27 -15.73 -54.13 4.90
C GLU A 27 -15.63 -52.91 5.82
N GLU A 28 -16.34 -52.92 6.96
CA GLU A 28 -16.29 -51.86 7.96
C GLU A 28 -14.95 -51.88 8.70
N GLU A 29 -14.48 -53.07 9.12
CA GLU A 29 -13.15 -53.24 9.74
C GLU A 29 -12.00 -52.87 8.77
N ALA A 30 -12.12 -53.20 7.48
CA ALA A 30 -11.13 -52.80 6.47
C ALA A 30 -11.11 -51.29 6.22
N MET A 31 -12.27 -50.64 6.29
CA MET A 31 -12.38 -49.19 6.12
C MET A 31 -11.83 -48.43 7.33
N GLU A 32 -12.04 -48.95 8.54
CA GLU A 32 -11.50 -48.39 9.79
C GLU A 32 -9.97 -48.53 9.84
N ALA A 33 -9.42 -49.70 9.49
CA ALA A 33 -7.97 -49.90 9.38
C ALA A 33 -7.32 -48.98 8.33
N ALA A 34 -7.97 -48.79 7.18
CA ALA A 34 -7.49 -47.87 6.15
C ALA A 34 -7.57 -46.38 6.57
N ALA A 35 -8.51 -46.03 7.45
CA ALA A 35 -8.60 -44.69 8.03
C ALA A 35 -7.48 -44.44 9.05
N GLU A 36 -7.17 -45.42 9.89
CA GLU A 36 -6.09 -45.35 10.89
C GLU A 36 -4.70 -45.25 10.22
N GLU A 37 -4.46 -46.01 9.15
CA GLU A 37 -3.20 -45.93 8.37
C GLU A 37 -3.02 -44.54 7.73
N ARG A 38 -4.11 -43.91 7.27
CA ARG A 38 -4.08 -42.55 6.70
C ARG A 38 -3.80 -41.48 7.76
N GLU A 39 -4.35 -41.63 8.96
CA GLU A 39 -4.05 -40.75 10.11
C GLU A 39 -2.57 -40.86 10.51
N LEU A 40 -2.03 -42.08 10.59
CA LEU A 40 -0.63 -42.32 10.92
C LEU A 40 0.31 -41.70 9.87
N ALA A 41 0.03 -41.92 8.58
CA ALA A 41 0.81 -41.34 7.48
C ALA A 41 0.75 -39.80 7.46
N ARG A 42 -0.37 -39.20 7.88
CA ARG A 42 -0.50 -37.75 8.03
C ARG A 42 0.34 -37.25 9.20
N ALA A 43 0.31 -37.91 10.34
CA ALA A 43 1.11 -37.55 11.52
C ALA A 43 2.62 -37.64 11.23
N GLU A 44 3.07 -38.66 10.49
CA GLU A 44 4.47 -38.78 10.07
C GLU A 44 4.91 -37.64 9.14
N ARG A 45 4.07 -37.25 8.18
CA ARG A 45 4.35 -36.11 7.29
C ARG A 45 4.44 -34.80 8.06
N GLU A 46 3.52 -34.56 9.00
CA GLU A 46 3.58 -33.37 9.86
C GLU A 46 4.82 -33.36 10.76
N GLY A 47 5.24 -34.52 11.26
CA GLY A 47 6.48 -34.69 12.01
C GLY A 47 7.75 -34.47 11.17
N ALA A 48 7.74 -34.88 9.90
CA ALA A 48 8.84 -34.64 8.96
C ALA A 48 8.97 -33.14 8.63
N VAL A 49 7.86 -32.46 8.33
CA VAL A 49 7.85 -31.01 8.06
C VAL A 49 8.33 -30.21 9.28
N LYS A 50 7.92 -30.59 10.51
CA LYS A 50 8.42 -29.93 11.74
C LYS A 50 9.91 -30.14 11.99
N ARG A 51 10.49 -31.27 11.57
CA ARG A 51 11.94 -31.53 11.63
C ARG A 51 12.68 -30.69 10.61
N GLU A 52 12.21 -30.67 9.37
CA GLU A 52 12.79 -29.85 8.30
C GLU A 52 12.76 -28.34 8.63
N LEU A 53 11.65 -27.84 9.18
CA LEU A 53 11.55 -26.46 9.66
C LEU A 53 12.49 -26.15 10.84
N ARG A 54 12.76 -27.14 11.71
CA ARG A 54 13.72 -26.99 12.82
C ARG A 54 15.14 -26.92 12.30
N ASP A 55 15.47 -27.73 11.30
CA ASP A 55 16.80 -27.76 10.69
C ASP A 55 17.06 -26.47 9.87
N LEU A 56 16.05 -25.98 9.15
CA LEU A 56 16.07 -24.66 8.49
C LEU A 56 16.19 -23.49 9.48
N GLY A 57 15.74 -23.65 10.72
CA GLY A 57 15.87 -22.65 11.79
C GLY A 57 17.28 -22.50 12.37
N THR A 58 18.24 -23.36 12.00
CA THR A 58 19.64 -23.28 12.49
C THR A 58 20.64 -22.79 11.44
N GLY A 59 20.21 -22.60 10.20
CA GLY A 59 21.05 -22.08 9.11
C GLY A 59 20.71 -20.62 8.79
N LYS A 60 21.65 -19.70 9.10
CA LYS A 60 21.77 -18.32 8.57
C LYS A 60 20.47 -17.70 8.02
N GLU A 61 19.85 -16.84 8.83
CA GLU A 61 18.69 -16.02 8.49
C GLU A 61 18.84 -15.32 7.12
N GLY A 62 18.24 -15.92 6.08
CA GLY A 62 17.85 -15.23 4.86
C GLY A 62 16.60 -14.40 5.16
N HIS A 63 16.81 -13.14 5.54
CA HIS A 63 15.77 -12.16 5.84
C HIS A 63 14.86 -11.92 4.61
N PHE A 64 13.63 -12.45 4.62
CA PHE A 64 12.54 -11.87 3.85
C PHE A 64 12.15 -10.56 4.53
N GLY A 65 12.52 -9.44 3.91
CA GLY A 65 12.35 -8.09 4.43
C GLY A 65 10.88 -7.71 4.58
N VAL A 66 10.38 -7.76 5.80
CA VAL A 66 9.35 -6.82 6.27
C VAL A 66 10.06 -5.47 6.46
N PRO A 67 9.52 -4.34 5.96
CA PRO A 67 10.14 -3.03 6.10
C PRO A 67 10.51 -2.77 7.57
N ARG A 68 11.77 -2.41 7.79
CA ARG A 68 12.44 -2.28 9.10
C ARG A 68 11.95 -1.10 9.96
N CYS A 69 10.71 -0.67 9.82
CA CYS A 69 10.12 0.38 10.64
C CYS A 69 9.57 -0.09 12.00
N ALA A 70 9.53 -1.41 12.28
CA ALA A 70 8.92 -1.94 13.51
C ALA A 70 9.77 -2.90 14.35
N GLN A 71 11.05 -3.17 14.02
CA GLN A 71 11.87 -4.08 14.84
C GLN A 71 12.73 -3.34 15.89
N LYS A 72 12.27 -3.46 17.15
CA LYS A 72 13.02 -3.49 18.42
C LYS A 72 14.05 -2.38 18.66
N LEU A 73 13.62 -1.32 19.34
CA LEU A 73 14.43 -0.73 20.41
C LEU A 73 14.30 -1.64 21.64
N SER A 74 15.33 -2.43 21.92
CA SER A 74 15.48 -3.04 23.25
C SER A 74 15.47 -1.93 24.31
N PRO A 75 14.83 -2.14 25.48
CA PRO A 75 14.92 -1.17 26.57
C PRO A 75 16.39 -0.96 26.96
N PRO A 76 16.79 0.26 27.35
CA PRO A 76 18.13 0.48 27.88
C PRO A 76 18.34 -0.44 29.09
N PRO A 77 19.55 -1.00 29.28
CA PRO A 77 19.83 -1.83 30.43
C PRO A 77 19.51 -1.04 31.71
N PRO A 78 18.98 -1.70 32.76
CA PRO A 78 18.72 -1.04 34.02
C PRO A 78 20.02 -0.39 34.51
N LYS A 79 19.93 0.89 34.90
CA LYS A 79 21.02 1.56 35.61
C LYS A 79 21.36 0.70 36.83
N VAL A 80 22.54 0.09 36.80
CA VAL A 80 23.12 -0.58 37.96
C VAL A 80 23.24 0.48 39.04
N VAL A 81 22.35 0.42 40.03
CA VAL A 81 22.43 1.21 41.26
C VAL A 81 23.64 0.68 42.01
N GLY A 82 24.74 1.44 41.96
CA GLY A 82 25.92 1.19 42.77
C GLY A 82 25.56 1.28 44.25
N ALA A 83 25.95 0.25 45.01
CA ALA A 83 25.85 0.19 46.45
C ALA A 83 26.72 1.30 47.13
N PRO A 84 26.38 1.70 48.37
CA PRO A 84 27.02 2.83 49.03
C PRO A 84 28.33 2.43 49.71
N THR A 85 29.41 3.17 49.44
CA THR A 85 30.60 3.18 50.28
C THR A 85 30.61 4.44 51.15
N ALA A 86 30.54 4.22 52.45
CA ALA A 86 30.78 5.23 53.47
C ALA A 86 32.28 5.52 53.57
N HIS A 87 32.68 6.79 53.69
CA HIS A 87 33.74 7.28 54.58
C HIS A 87 33.88 8.82 54.50
N GLY A 88 33.72 9.49 55.65
CA GLY A 88 34.67 10.51 56.13
C GLY A 88 34.55 11.97 55.64
N PRO A 89 34.40 12.95 56.56
CA PRO A 89 34.24 14.37 56.23
C PRO A 89 35.56 15.13 56.27
N LEU A 90 35.79 16.08 55.35
CA LEU A 90 36.69 17.23 55.55
C LEU A 90 36.24 18.39 54.64
N GLY A 91 36.03 19.56 55.25
CA GLY A 91 35.45 20.72 54.61
C GLY A 91 36.43 21.52 53.73
N ARG A 92 35.86 22.32 52.80
CA ARG A 92 36.48 23.57 52.35
C ARG A 92 35.50 24.50 51.63
N SER A 93 35.67 25.78 51.97
CA SER A 93 35.21 27.05 51.39
C SER A 93 34.27 27.08 50.18
N LYS A 94 33.14 27.76 50.38
CA LYS A 94 32.28 28.33 49.34
C LYS A 94 32.98 29.51 48.64
N SER A 95 33.02 29.48 47.31
CA SER A 95 33.11 30.67 46.45
C SER A 95 31.88 30.68 45.53
N PRO A 96 31.33 31.87 45.18
CA PRO A 96 30.09 31.96 44.42
C PRO A 96 30.35 31.79 42.91
N SER A 97 29.61 30.88 42.29
CA SER A 97 29.53 30.73 40.84
C SER A 97 28.56 31.75 40.23
N PRO A 98 28.81 32.21 38.98
CA PRO A 98 27.95 33.16 38.28
C PRO A 98 26.62 32.52 37.83
N PRO A 99 25.58 33.33 37.56
CA PRO A 99 24.26 32.83 37.23
C PRO A 99 24.23 32.13 35.87
N PRO A 100 23.43 31.07 35.71
CA PRO A 100 23.26 30.40 34.42
C PRO A 100 22.43 31.26 33.47
N SER A 101 22.99 31.53 32.30
CA SER A 101 22.31 32.14 31.15
C SER A 101 21.16 31.25 30.68
N SER A 102 19.94 31.76 30.80
CA SER A 102 18.70 31.16 30.34
C SER A 102 18.53 31.29 28.82
N HIS A 103 19.18 30.40 28.06
CA HIS A 103 18.82 30.14 26.66
C HIS A 103 18.35 28.69 26.51
N SER A 104 17.08 28.45 26.82
CA SER A 104 16.39 27.18 26.58
C SER A 104 14.91 27.44 26.32
N SER A 105 14.58 28.08 25.20
CA SER A 105 13.20 28.17 24.70
C SER A 105 13.08 28.05 23.18
N SER A 106 14.03 27.39 22.49
CA SER A 106 13.96 27.26 21.02
C SER A 106 13.31 25.97 20.50
N SER A 107 13.16 24.91 21.32
CA SER A 107 12.69 23.61 20.79
C SER A 107 11.16 23.42 20.88
N ALA A 108 10.50 24.04 21.85
CA ALA A 108 9.03 23.98 21.98
C ALA A 108 8.33 24.77 20.86
N THR A 109 8.87 25.93 20.48
CA THR A 109 8.34 26.78 19.42
C THR A 109 8.50 26.14 18.02
N LYS A 110 9.54 25.32 17.81
CA LYS A 110 9.79 24.63 16.52
C LYS A 110 8.94 23.37 16.31
N ILE A 111 8.50 22.71 17.38
CA ILE A 111 7.55 21.58 17.30
C ILE A 111 6.12 22.09 17.12
N SER A 112 5.79 23.25 17.73
CA SER A 112 4.55 23.96 17.42
C SER A 112 4.51 24.37 15.96
N LEU A 113 5.64 24.81 15.37
CA LEU A 113 5.74 25.10 13.93
C LEU A 113 5.53 23.86 13.05
N LEU A 114 6.00 22.68 13.47
CA LEU A 114 5.86 21.44 12.68
C LEU A 114 4.45 20.83 12.80
N LEU A 115 3.80 21.01 13.94
CA LEU A 115 2.39 20.73 14.13
C LEU A 115 1.49 21.78 13.48
N GLU A 116 1.90 23.04 13.43
CA GLU A 116 1.31 24.06 12.57
C GLU A 116 1.65 23.82 11.11
N THR A 117 2.72 23.12 10.73
CA THR A 117 2.94 22.75 9.31
C THR A 117 2.06 21.57 8.91
N LEU A 118 1.71 20.71 9.86
CA LEU A 118 0.77 19.58 9.68
C LEU A 118 -0.70 19.97 9.94
N SER A 119 -0.96 20.99 10.77
CA SER A 119 -2.28 21.55 11.10
C SER A 119 -2.62 22.77 10.25
N ALA A 120 -1.62 23.48 9.71
CA ALA A 120 -1.78 24.37 8.57
C ALA A 120 -1.90 23.49 7.32
N ASN A 121 -3.08 22.90 7.26
CA ASN A 121 -3.86 22.94 6.04
C ASN A 121 -3.93 24.33 5.40
N HIS A 122 -3.35 25.41 5.95
CA HIS A 122 -3.11 26.69 5.29
C HIS A 122 -1.98 26.68 4.25
N HIS A 123 -0.94 25.84 4.38
CA HIS A 123 0.10 25.70 3.33
C HIS A 123 -0.23 24.60 2.33
N SER A 124 -0.91 23.54 2.75
CA SER A 124 -1.63 22.67 1.84
C SER A 124 -2.81 23.40 1.18
N LEU A 125 -3.44 24.39 1.84
CA LEU A 125 -4.34 25.35 1.19
C LEU A 125 -3.56 26.28 0.28
N LEU A 126 -2.38 26.80 0.60
CA LEU A 126 -1.63 27.66 -0.32
C LEU A 126 -1.06 26.89 -1.51
N LEU A 127 -0.78 25.59 -1.37
CA LEU A 127 -0.49 24.69 -2.47
C LEU A 127 -1.75 24.23 -3.17
N LEU A 128 -2.90 24.04 -2.49
CA LEU A 128 -4.22 23.85 -3.10
C LEU A 128 -4.77 25.15 -3.69
N GLN A 129 -4.25 26.31 -3.32
CA GLN A 129 -4.67 27.65 -3.72
C GLN A 129 -3.73 28.12 -4.82
N ALA A 130 -2.44 27.77 -4.79
CA ALA A 130 -1.59 27.76 -5.97
C ALA A 130 -2.05 26.69 -6.98
N SER A 131 -2.52 25.53 -6.51
CA SER A 131 -3.17 24.52 -7.36
C SER A 131 -4.57 24.95 -7.77
N SER A 132 -5.32 25.79 -7.02
CA SER A 132 -6.64 26.33 -7.39
C SER A 132 -6.53 27.61 -8.21
N GLU A 133 -5.39 28.29 -8.18
CA GLU A 133 -5.00 29.32 -9.13
C GLU A 133 -4.54 28.64 -10.43
N LEU A 134 -3.94 27.44 -10.37
CA LEU A 134 -3.77 26.53 -11.52
C LEU A 134 -5.09 25.84 -11.96
N LEU A 135 -6.03 25.62 -11.04
CA LEU A 135 -7.39 25.08 -11.25
C LEU A 135 -8.44 26.19 -11.27
N ASN A 136 -8.05 27.44 -11.53
CA ASN A 136 -9.02 28.49 -11.71
C ASN A 136 -9.81 28.10 -12.97
N PRO A 137 -11.14 27.95 -12.94
CA PRO A 137 -11.91 27.57 -14.13
C PRO A 137 -11.89 28.66 -15.21
N ALA A 138 -11.25 29.80 -14.92
CA ALA A 138 -10.93 30.89 -15.84
C ALA A 138 -9.47 30.88 -16.34
N MET A 139 -8.63 29.94 -15.89
CA MET A 139 -7.55 29.47 -16.76
C MET A 139 -8.30 28.74 -17.86
N GLU A 140 -8.61 29.48 -18.94
CA GLU A 140 -8.87 28.85 -20.23
C GLU A 140 -7.86 27.71 -20.29
N VAL A 141 -8.36 26.48 -20.42
CA VAL A 141 -7.52 25.32 -20.72
C VAL A 141 -6.93 25.67 -22.07
N GLU A 142 -5.86 26.47 -22.04
CA GLU A 142 -5.13 26.98 -23.17
C GLU A 142 -4.64 25.74 -23.85
N VAL A 143 -5.38 25.38 -24.89
CA VAL A 143 -5.10 24.39 -25.92
C VAL A 143 -4.03 23.40 -25.44
N ILE A 144 -4.43 22.35 -24.71
CA ILE A 144 -3.56 21.18 -24.58
C ILE A 144 -3.27 20.76 -26.02
N VAL A 145 -2.05 21.05 -26.48
CA VAL A 145 -1.70 20.81 -27.88
C VAL A 145 -1.66 19.29 -28.05
N PRO A 146 -2.49 18.73 -28.94
CA PRO A 146 -2.51 17.29 -29.15
C PRO A 146 -1.09 16.80 -29.47
N GLY A 147 -0.61 15.82 -28.70
CA GLY A 147 0.71 15.23 -28.91
C GLY A 147 1.90 15.93 -28.22
N GLN A 148 1.69 16.85 -27.27
CA GLN A 148 2.80 17.36 -26.43
C GLN A 148 3.29 16.32 -25.40
N TRP A 149 4.61 16.27 -25.20
CA TRP A 149 5.28 15.35 -24.28
C TRP A 149 5.62 16.12 -22.99
N PHE A 150 4.74 16.05 -22.00
CA PHE A 150 4.95 16.74 -20.72
C PHE A 150 5.85 15.97 -19.75
N LEU A 151 6.15 14.70 -20.05
CA LEU A 151 6.95 13.83 -19.19
C LEU A 151 8.27 14.44 -18.69
N PRO A 152 9.18 15.00 -19.52
CA PRO A 152 10.43 15.59 -19.02
C PRO A 152 10.21 16.78 -18.08
N HIS A 153 9.13 17.54 -18.29
CA HIS A 153 8.75 18.63 -17.39
C HIS A 153 8.30 18.09 -16.04
N PHE A 154 7.40 17.09 -16.03
CA PHE A 154 6.95 16.48 -14.77
C PHE A 154 8.07 15.79 -14.00
N VAL A 155 8.97 15.05 -14.67
CA VAL A 155 10.17 14.48 -14.04
C VAL A 155 11.00 15.58 -13.38
N SER A 156 11.22 16.70 -14.07
CA SER A 156 11.99 17.83 -13.54
C SER A 156 11.31 18.46 -12.30
N VAL A 157 9.99 18.62 -12.33
CA VAL A 157 9.19 19.11 -11.19
C VAL A 157 9.31 18.16 -9.99
N PHE A 158 9.15 16.85 -10.19
CA PHE A 158 9.27 15.88 -9.09
C PHE A 158 10.69 15.77 -8.54
N CYS A 159 11.71 15.87 -9.38
CA CYS A 159 13.10 16.02 -8.92
C CYS A 159 13.27 17.27 -8.05
N ALA A 160 12.73 18.42 -8.48
CA ALA A 160 12.80 19.65 -7.70
C ALA A 160 12.06 19.52 -6.35
N LEU A 161 10.88 18.89 -6.33
CA LEU A 161 10.12 18.61 -5.10
C LEU A 161 10.88 17.67 -4.16
N TYR A 162 11.52 16.64 -4.69
CA TYR A 162 12.38 15.74 -3.90
C TYR A 162 13.54 16.51 -3.26
N MET A 163 14.25 17.33 -4.04
CA MET A 163 15.36 18.14 -3.56
C MET A 163 14.90 19.18 -2.53
N LEU A 164 13.74 19.81 -2.74
CA LEU A 164 13.12 20.72 -1.78
C LEU A 164 12.80 20.00 -0.46
N GLY A 165 12.21 18.81 -0.54
CA GLY A 165 11.98 17.93 0.62
C GLY A 165 13.28 17.68 1.38
N TYR A 166 14.33 17.28 0.66
CA TYR A 166 15.59 16.85 1.25
C TYR A 166 16.39 18.00 1.90
N PHE A 167 16.54 19.12 1.18
CA PHE A 167 17.42 20.22 1.58
C PHE A 167 16.71 21.31 2.39
N ALA A 168 15.39 21.47 2.26
CA ALA A 168 14.66 22.53 2.95
C ALA A 168 13.71 21.97 4.01
N VAL A 169 12.80 21.05 3.65
CA VAL A 169 11.73 20.59 4.56
C VAL A 169 12.27 19.70 5.67
N PHE A 170 13.10 18.71 5.33
CA PHE A 170 13.64 17.73 6.28
C PHE A 170 15.11 18.01 6.65
N ASN A 171 15.58 19.23 6.46
CA ASN A 171 16.98 19.60 6.71
C ASN A 171 17.45 19.34 8.15
N ASN A 172 16.53 19.38 9.11
CA ASN A 172 16.79 19.15 10.53
C ASN A 172 16.61 17.68 10.95
N TRP A 173 16.19 16.81 10.04
CA TRP A 173 16.09 15.38 10.32
C TRP A 173 17.46 14.72 10.24
N SER A 174 17.63 13.55 10.86
CA SER A 174 18.83 12.73 10.68
C SER A 174 19.00 12.40 9.19
N PRO A 175 20.22 12.47 8.62
CA PRO A 175 20.48 12.11 7.22
C PRO A 175 19.93 10.74 6.83
N LYS A 176 19.79 9.82 7.79
CA LYS A 176 19.17 8.51 7.60
C LYS A 176 17.70 8.58 7.17
N TYR A 177 16.91 9.51 7.71
CA TYR A 177 15.46 9.60 7.49
C TYR A 177 15.06 10.68 6.48
N ARG A 178 16.00 11.53 6.05
CA ARG A 178 15.72 12.57 5.05
C ARG A 178 15.26 12.01 3.70
N PRO A 179 15.88 10.95 3.14
CA PRO A 179 15.44 10.40 1.86
C PRO A 179 13.97 9.96 1.92
N ASP A 180 13.60 9.17 2.93
CA ASP A 180 12.24 8.65 3.12
C ASP A 180 11.23 9.78 3.33
N GLY A 181 11.58 10.77 4.14
CA GLY A 181 10.76 11.96 4.34
C GLY A 181 10.52 12.71 3.03
N SER A 182 11.57 12.88 2.22
CA SER A 182 11.51 13.60 0.95
C SER A 182 10.66 12.87 -0.09
N SER A 183 10.76 11.53 -0.16
CA SER A 183 9.89 10.70 -0.97
C SER A 183 8.43 10.82 -0.52
N CYS A 184 8.14 10.75 0.79
CA CYS A 184 6.79 10.94 1.32
C CYS A 184 6.22 12.33 0.98
N PHE A 185 7.04 13.38 1.08
CA PHE A 185 6.64 14.75 0.71
C PHE A 185 6.33 14.88 -0.78
N MET A 186 7.18 14.31 -1.64
CA MET A 186 6.95 14.25 -3.08
C MET A 186 5.66 13.47 -3.40
N SER A 187 5.45 12.32 -2.75
CA SER A 187 4.25 11.50 -2.89
C SER A 187 2.98 12.25 -2.47
N LEU A 188 3.02 13.06 -1.41
CA LEU A 188 1.91 13.96 -1.04
C LEU A 188 1.60 15.00 -2.13
N CYS A 189 2.64 15.56 -2.75
CA CYS A 189 2.52 16.51 -3.86
C CYS A 189 2.05 15.85 -5.17
N HIS A 190 2.15 14.52 -5.29
CA HIS A 190 1.58 13.77 -6.42
C HIS A 190 0.15 13.30 -6.12
N GLY A 191 -0.06 12.56 -5.03
CA GLY A 191 -1.29 11.80 -4.81
C GLY A 191 -2.55 12.66 -4.76
N THR A 192 -2.50 13.80 -4.06
CA THR A 192 -3.68 14.70 -3.97
C THR A 192 -4.02 15.31 -5.34
N PRO A 193 -3.08 15.96 -6.06
CA PRO A 193 -3.35 16.39 -7.44
C PRO A 193 -3.75 15.26 -8.39
N ALA A 194 -3.13 14.08 -8.28
CA ALA A 194 -3.43 12.93 -9.13
C ALA A 194 -4.89 12.49 -8.99
N VAL A 195 -5.42 12.41 -7.76
CA VAL A 195 -6.84 12.08 -7.53
C VAL A 195 -7.75 13.11 -8.19
N LEU A 196 -7.48 14.41 -7.99
CA LEU A 196 -8.33 15.48 -8.51
C LEU A 196 -8.29 15.53 -10.04
N LEU A 197 -7.11 15.49 -10.64
CA LEU A 197 -6.93 15.54 -12.09
C LEU A 197 -7.50 14.28 -12.75
N ALA A 198 -7.26 13.09 -12.18
CA ALA A 198 -7.82 11.84 -12.70
C ALA A 198 -9.36 11.83 -12.63
N ALA A 199 -9.93 12.26 -11.49
CA ALA A 199 -11.38 12.37 -11.35
C ALA A 199 -11.98 13.35 -12.37
N ALA A 200 -11.35 14.52 -12.56
CA ALA A 200 -11.78 15.49 -13.57
C ALA A 200 -11.71 14.90 -14.98
N ALA A 201 -10.61 14.23 -15.34
CA ALA A 201 -10.44 13.59 -16.65
C ALA A 201 -11.46 12.47 -16.90
N ILE A 202 -11.83 11.70 -15.88
CA ILE A 202 -12.87 10.67 -15.95
C ILE A 202 -14.26 11.28 -16.13
N LEU A 203 -14.56 12.37 -15.40
CA LEU A 203 -15.86 13.02 -15.44
C LEU A 203 -16.13 13.71 -16.79
N GLN A 204 -15.10 14.29 -17.41
CA GLN A 204 -15.17 14.97 -18.71
C GLN A 204 -15.25 14.00 -19.90
N GLN A 205 -15.05 12.69 -19.69
CA GLN A 205 -15.03 11.74 -20.80
C GLN A 205 -16.46 11.41 -21.30
N PRO A 206 -16.75 11.59 -22.60
CA PRO A 206 -18.09 11.37 -23.15
C PRO A 206 -18.48 9.88 -23.23
N VAL A 207 -17.51 8.99 -23.49
CA VAL A 207 -17.73 7.54 -23.60
C VAL A 207 -16.84 6.81 -22.61
N ARG A 208 -17.44 6.16 -21.61
CA ARG A 208 -16.71 5.45 -20.53
C ARG A 208 -16.63 3.95 -20.82
N SER A 209 -15.74 3.59 -21.75
CA SER A 209 -15.42 2.19 -22.06
C SER A 209 -14.00 1.86 -21.61
N PHE A 210 -13.73 0.60 -21.24
CA PHE A 210 -12.38 0.16 -20.87
C PHE A 210 -11.39 0.14 -22.04
N ALA A 211 -11.87 0.23 -23.29
CA ALA A 211 -11.03 0.32 -24.49
C ALA A 211 -11.25 1.63 -25.26
N SER A 212 -11.84 2.65 -24.64
CA SER A 212 -11.95 3.98 -25.26
C SER A 212 -10.55 4.54 -25.58
N PRO A 213 -10.40 5.31 -26.67
CA PRO A 213 -9.20 6.10 -26.89
C PRO A 213 -8.91 7.02 -25.70
N ASN A 214 -7.64 7.20 -25.39
CA ASN A 214 -7.22 8.13 -24.35
C ASN A 214 -7.49 9.57 -24.79
N THR A 215 -8.07 10.39 -23.92
CA THR A 215 -8.17 11.83 -24.18
C THR A 215 -6.82 12.53 -23.87
N ASP A 216 -6.61 13.73 -24.41
CA ASP A 216 -5.42 14.52 -24.11
C ASP A 216 -5.29 14.81 -22.61
N PHE A 217 -6.40 15.06 -21.94
CA PHE A 217 -6.37 15.28 -20.49
C PHE A 217 -6.00 14.00 -19.72
N GLN A 218 -6.49 12.82 -20.14
CA GLN A 218 -6.05 11.56 -19.55
C GLN A 218 -4.55 11.31 -19.77
N ASN A 219 -4.05 11.61 -20.96
CA ASN A 219 -2.63 11.51 -21.29
C ASN A 219 -1.78 12.45 -20.44
N LEU A 220 -2.25 13.67 -20.14
CA LEU A 220 -1.60 14.59 -19.22
C LEU A 220 -1.49 14.00 -17.80
N VAL A 221 -2.56 13.39 -17.28
CA VAL A 221 -2.57 12.75 -15.95
C VAL A 221 -1.65 11.54 -15.90
N LEU A 222 -1.59 10.76 -16.99
CA LEU A 222 -0.64 9.66 -17.12
C LEU A 222 0.80 10.17 -17.12
N ASP A 223 1.13 11.21 -17.91
CA ASP A 223 2.48 11.79 -17.94
C ASP A 223 2.89 12.37 -16.57
N PHE A 224 1.95 13.03 -15.87
CA PHE A 224 2.15 13.51 -14.50
C PHE A 224 2.52 12.36 -13.56
N SER A 225 1.76 11.27 -13.60
CA SER A 225 2.00 10.14 -12.71
C SER A 225 3.25 9.34 -13.10
N VAL A 226 3.54 9.16 -14.39
CA VAL A 226 4.79 8.54 -14.85
C VAL A 226 6.00 9.34 -14.36
N GLY A 227 5.92 10.69 -14.40
CA GLY A 227 6.96 11.56 -13.84
C GLY A 227 7.24 11.28 -12.37
N TYR A 228 6.19 11.23 -11.54
CA TYR A 228 6.32 10.92 -10.11
C TYR A 228 6.92 9.52 -9.87
N PHE A 229 6.29 8.48 -10.43
CA PHE A 229 6.72 7.10 -10.21
C PHE A 229 8.14 6.85 -10.70
N THR A 230 8.61 7.58 -11.72
CA THR A 230 10.00 7.51 -12.19
C THR A 230 10.97 8.04 -11.15
N VAL A 231 10.72 9.23 -10.60
CA VAL A 231 11.60 9.83 -9.60
C VAL A 231 11.57 9.04 -8.29
N ASP A 232 10.41 8.55 -7.87
CA ASP A 232 10.27 7.77 -6.64
C ASP A 232 10.92 6.38 -6.77
N LEU A 233 10.82 5.74 -7.94
CA LEU A 233 11.55 4.51 -8.21
C LEU A 233 13.08 4.73 -8.13
N LEU A 234 13.60 5.81 -8.70
CA LEU A 234 15.03 6.14 -8.58
C LEU A 234 15.43 6.32 -7.12
N HIS A 235 14.58 6.98 -6.31
CA HIS A 235 14.80 7.10 -4.88
C HIS A 235 14.91 5.73 -4.20
N TYR A 236 13.98 4.80 -4.45
CA TYR A 236 14.07 3.45 -3.88
C TYR A 236 15.32 2.69 -4.35
N LEU A 237 15.66 2.76 -5.63
CA LEU A 237 16.84 2.08 -6.16
C LEU A 237 18.16 2.60 -5.56
N ILE A 238 18.25 3.90 -5.28
CA ILE A 238 19.47 4.54 -4.76
C ILE A 238 19.57 4.43 -3.23
N PHE A 239 18.48 4.74 -2.52
CA PHE A 239 18.51 4.93 -1.07
C PHE A 239 17.93 3.75 -0.28
N MET A 240 17.05 2.94 -0.90
CA MET A 240 16.32 1.86 -0.23
C MET A 240 16.25 0.57 -1.08
N PRO A 241 17.38 0.02 -1.56
CA PRO A 241 17.38 -1.11 -2.49
C PRO A 241 16.82 -2.41 -1.89
N SER A 242 16.69 -2.50 -0.55
CA SER A 242 16.08 -3.63 0.14
C SER A 242 14.55 -3.61 0.12
N GLU A 243 13.92 -2.50 -0.27
CA GLU A 243 12.46 -2.34 -0.27
C GLU A 243 11.85 -2.90 -1.57
N TYR A 244 12.09 -4.20 -1.83
CA TYR A 244 11.74 -4.87 -3.07
C TYR A 244 10.25 -4.78 -3.44
N LEU A 245 9.35 -4.80 -2.45
CA LEU A 245 7.91 -4.67 -2.69
C LEU A 245 7.55 -3.30 -3.28
N PHE A 246 8.15 -2.23 -2.76
CA PHE A 246 7.93 -0.88 -3.27
C PHE A 246 8.55 -0.71 -4.66
N ILE A 247 9.78 -1.20 -4.86
CA ILE A 247 10.45 -1.17 -6.18
C ILE A 247 9.61 -1.92 -7.23
N ALA A 248 9.17 -3.13 -6.92
CA ALA A 248 8.35 -3.94 -7.83
C ALA A 248 7.00 -3.27 -8.11
N HIS A 249 6.35 -2.67 -7.10
CA HIS A 249 5.11 -1.92 -7.27
C HIS A 249 5.27 -0.70 -8.19
N HIS A 250 6.36 0.06 -8.03
CA HIS A 250 6.63 1.23 -8.88
C HIS A 250 6.92 0.81 -10.33
N LEU A 251 7.72 -0.24 -10.53
CA LEU A 251 7.98 -0.81 -11.84
C LEU A 251 6.69 -1.31 -12.51
N ALA A 252 5.84 -2.02 -11.77
CA ALA A 252 4.54 -2.49 -12.25
C ALA A 252 3.65 -1.31 -12.69
N THR A 253 3.56 -0.26 -11.87
CA THR A 253 2.74 0.93 -12.17
C THR A 253 3.28 1.68 -13.38
N LEU A 254 4.59 1.89 -13.46
CA LEU A 254 5.25 2.50 -14.62
C LEU A 254 5.01 1.68 -15.89
N PHE A 255 5.16 0.36 -15.83
CA PHE A 255 4.89 -0.51 -16.97
C PHE A 255 3.47 -0.30 -17.51
N VAL A 256 2.47 -0.36 -16.63
CA VAL A 256 1.05 -0.20 -17.03
C VAL A 256 0.78 1.22 -17.56
N PHE A 257 1.33 2.26 -16.93
CA PHE A 257 1.11 3.64 -17.38
C PHE A 257 1.82 3.96 -18.69
N ILE A 258 3.08 3.56 -18.85
CA ILE A 258 3.85 3.78 -20.09
C ILE A 258 3.21 3.01 -21.25
N THR A 259 2.86 1.75 -21.04
CA THR A 259 2.21 0.95 -22.10
C THR A 259 0.85 1.53 -22.46
N CYS A 260 0.06 2.05 -21.51
CA CYS A 260 -1.19 2.75 -21.82
C CYS A 260 -0.96 4.06 -22.60
N ARG A 261 -0.03 4.89 -22.12
CA ARG A 261 0.22 6.23 -22.61
C ARG A 261 0.93 6.26 -23.97
N TYR A 262 1.82 5.32 -24.25
CA TYR A 262 2.72 5.38 -25.41
C TYR A 262 2.54 4.24 -26.40
N ILE A 263 1.96 3.11 -25.99
CA ILE A 263 1.80 1.94 -26.88
C ILE A 263 0.33 1.72 -27.23
N ALA A 264 -0.54 1.55 -26.23
CA ALA A 264 -1.95 1.25 -26.46
C ALA A 264 -2.75 2.46 -26.91
N GLN A 265 -2.47 3.65 -26.36
CA GLN A 265 -3.26 4.88 -26.56
C GLN A 265 -4.76 4.74 -26.22
N HIS A 266 -5.11 3.66 -25.52
CA HIS A 266 -6.47 3.28 -25.15
C HIS A 266 -6.48 2.78 -23.70
N GLY A 267 -7.66 2.85 -23.07
CA GLY A 267 -7.92 2.26 -21.76
C GLY A 267 -7.46 3.09 -20.56
N ALA A 268 -7.06 4.35 -20.74
CA ALA A 268 -6.70 5.24 -19.63
C ALA A 268 -7.83 5.40 -18.62
N PHE A 269 -9.10 5.37 -19.04
CA PHE A 269 -10.25 5.38 -18.14
C PHE A 269 -10.11 4.36 -16.99
N ALA A 270 -9.78 3.10 -17.32
CA ALA A 270 -9.65 2.04 -16.32
C ALA A 270 -8.52 2.33 -15.34
N LEU A 271 -7.37 2.75 -15.87
CA LEU A 271 -6.18 3.02 -15.08
C LEU A 271 -6.33 4.26 -14.20
N LEU A 272 -7.02 5.30 -14.67
CA LEU A 272 -7.29 6.48 -13.87
C LEU A 272 -8.28 6.22 -12.74
N VAL A 273 -9.27 5.33 -12.94
CA VAL A 273 -10.14 4.90 -11.83
C VAL A 273 -9.32 4.15 -10.78
N LEU A 274 -8.45 3.23 -11.20
CA LEU A 274 -7.55 2.53 -10.29
C LEU A 274 -6.57 3.48 -9.59
N LEU A 275 -6.05 4.49 -10.30
CA LEU A 275 -5.22 5.55 -9.73
C LEU A 275 -5.97 6.32 -8.65
N VAL A 276 -7.22 6.74 -8.89
CA VAL A 276 -8.05 7.41 -7.87
C VAL A 276 -8.24 6.53 -6.64
N LEU A 277 -8.59 5.25 -6.82
CA LEU A 277 -8.78 4.30 -5.72
C LEU A 277 -7.49 4.04 -4.94
N ALA A 278 -6.34 4.07 -5.61
CA ALA A 278 -5.04 3.96 -4.96
C ALA A 278 -4.68 5.25 -4.21
N GLU A 279 -4.73 6.40 -4.87
CA GLU A 279 -4.19 7.65 -4.35
C GLU A 279 -5.07 8.34 -3.30
N VAL A 280 -6.37 8.03 -3.24
CA VAL A 280 -7.24 8.57 -2.16
C VAL A 280 -6.76 8.16 -0.77
N THR A 281 -6.02 7.04 -0.67
CA THR A 281 -5.43 6.57 0.59
C THR A 281 -4.02 7.09 0.82
N SER A 282 -3.39 7.69 -0.20
CA SER A 282 -1.98 8.08 -0.23
C SER A 282 -1.65 9.19 0.77
N ALA A 283 -2.53 10.18 0.93
CA ALA A 283 -2.32 11.25 1.92
C ALA A 283 -2.25 10.70 3.34
N CYS A 284 -3.21 9.85 3.72
CA CYS A 284 -3.20 9.18 5.03
C CYS A 284 -1.98 8.26 5.19
N GLN A 285 -1.63 7.50 4.14
CA GLN A 285 -0.48 6.61 4.15
C GLN A 285 0.84 7.37 4.38
N ASN A 286 1.08 8.43 3.63
CA ASN A 286 2.32 9.22 3.75
C ASN A 286 2.43 9.94 5.09
N VAL A 287 1.32 10.51 5.61
CA VAL A 287 1.32 11.12 6.95
C VAL A 287 1.56 10.06 8.03
N TRP A 288 0.95 8.89 7.89
CA TRP A 288 1.18 7.76 8.79
C TRP A 288 2.64 7.31 8.77
N THR A 289 3.25 7.15 7.59
CA THR A 289 4.67 6.81 7.42
C THR A 289 5.59 7.86 8.04
N LEU A 290 5.40 9.15 7.74
CA LEU A 290 6.17 10.25 8.32
C LEU A 290 6.10 10.27 9.86
N ALA A 291 4.91 10.06 10.40
CA ALA A 291 4.71 9.95 11.85
C ALA A 291 5.43 8.72 12.42
N GLY A 292 5.44 7.61 11.69
CA GLY A 292 6.17 6.38 12.03
C GLY A 292 7.68 6.59 12.11
N LEU A 293 8.27 7.25 11.11
CA LEU A 293 9.71 7.57 11.08
C LEU A 293 10.17 8.39 12.30
N ARG A 294 9.28 9.23 12.85
CA ARG A 294 9.57 10.13 13.99
C ARG A 294 8.99 9.64 15.32
N ARG A 295 8.32 8.49 15.37
CA ARG A 295 7.59 7.99 16.54
C ARG A 295 8.48 7.88 17.78
N ALA A 296 9.72 7.44 17.64
CA ALA A 296 10.64 7.28 18.78
C ALA A 296 11.17 8.62 19.32
N GLU A 297 11.21 9.66 18.48
CA GLU A 297 11.83 10.95 18.80
C GLU A 297 10.80 12.03 19.19
N SER A 298 9.52 11.83 18.88
CA SER A 298 8.46 12.81 19.11
C SER A 298 7.20 12.15 19.67
N PRO A 299 6.78 12.49 20.91
CA PRO A 299 5.54 12.01 21.49
C PRO A 299 4.30 12.38 20.68
N THR A 300 4.35 13.50 19.95
CA THR A 300 3.27 13.91 19.06
C THR A 300 3.23 13.02 17.82
N ALA A 301 4.38 12.72 17.19
CA ALA A 301 4.43 11.80 16.06
C ALA A 301 3.92 10.41 16.44
N ALA A 302 4.28 9.92 17.63
CA ALA A 302 3.75 8.67 18.17
C ALA A 302 2.21 8.67 18.30
N ARG A 303 1.64 9.77 18.80
CA ARG A 303 0.18 9.93 18.90
C ARG A 303 -0.50 9.98 17.54
N ILE A 304 0.06 10.75 16.58
CA ILE A 304 -0.47 10.82 15.22
C ILE A 304 -0.44 9.43 14.58
N HIS A 305 0.68 8.72 14.64
CA HIS A 305 0.81 7.37 14.10
C HIS A 305 -0.23 6.41 14.71
N LYS A 306 -0.36 6.37 16.06
CA LYS A 306 -1.31 5.49 16.76
C LYS A 306 -2.77 5.82 16.41
N ASN A 307 -3.12 7.10 16.32
CA ASN A 307 -4.50 7.54 16.08
C ASN A 307 -4.89 7.45 14.59
N LEU A 308 -3.95 7.65 13.68
CA LEU A 308 -4.19 7.61 12.24
C LEU A 308 -4.21 6.18 11.70
N ALA A 309 -3.53 5.21 12.36
CA ALA A 309 -3.46 3.83 11.88
C ALA A 309 -4.85 3.19 11.67
N PRO A 310 -5.80 3.18 12.65
CA PRO A 310 -7.11 2.58 12.43
C PRO A 310 -7.93 3.19 11.27
N PRO A 311 -8.13 4.53 11.19
CA PRO A 311 -8.90 5.09 10.08
C PRO A 311 -8.20 4.91 8.73
N PHE A 312 -6.87 4.98 8.70
CA PHE A 312 -6.09 4.65 7.51
C PHE A 312 -6.36 3.21 7.07
N PHE A 313 -6.30 2.24 7.99
CA PHE A 313 -6.48 0.83 7.64
C PHE A 313 -7.89 0.55 7.11
N VAL A 314 -8.91 1.15 7.73
CA VAL A 314 -10.30 1.03 7.25
C VAL A 314 -10.44 1.61 5.83
N LEU A 315 -9.95 2.83 5.62
CA LEU A 315 -10.01 3.48 4.31
C LEU A 315 -9.26 2.65 3.25
N TYR A 316 -8.08 2.15 3.59
CA TYR A 316 -7.26 1.31 2.72
C TYR A 316 -7.98 0.00 2.36
N THR A 317 -8.55 -0.69 3.36
CA THR A 317 -9.31 -1.93 3.15
C THR A 317 -10.52 -1.69 2.23
N ILE A 318 -11.26 -0.59 2.40
CA ILE A 318 -12.40 -0.27 1.52
C ILE A 318 -11.93 0.00 0.09
N MET A 319 -10.98 0.93 -0.07
CA MET A 319 -10.61 1.44 -1.40
C MET A 319 -9.80 0.41 -2.20
N ARG A 320 -8.79 -0.18 -1.58
CA ARG A 320 -7.85 -1.11 -2.25
C ARG A 320 -8.17 -2.58 -2.00
N GLY A 321 -8.83 -2.91 -0.88
CA GLY A 321 -9.21 -4.28 -0.56
C GLY A 321 -10.58 -4.71 -1.10
N PHE A 322 -11.47 -3.77 -1.43
CA PHE A 322 -12.81 -4.07 -1.93
C PHE A 322 -13.14 -3.38 -3.25
N LEU A 323 -13.17 -2.04 -3.29
CA LEU A 323 -13.57 -1.29 -4.48
C LEU A 323 -12.61 -1.51 -5.65
N GLY A 324 -11.31 -1.52 -5.39
CA GLY A 324 -10.28 -1.89 -6.37
C GLY A 324 -10.58 -3.26 -6.98
N PRO A 325 -10.57 -4.36 -6.21
CA PRO A 325 -10.79 -5.72 -6.73
C PRO A 325 -12.10 -5.87 -7.50
N TRP A 326 -13.17 -5.25 -7.01
CA TRP A 326 -14.45 -5.21 -7.71
C TRP A 326 -14.35 -4.55 -9.09
N PHE A 327 -13.70 -3.39 -9.17
CA PHE A 327 -13.50 -2.69 -10.44
C PHE A 327 -12.55 -3.46 -11.38
N PHE A 328 -11.48 -4.01 -10.84
CA PHE A 328 -10.53 -4.85 -11.57
C PHE A 328 -11.20 -6.08 -12.17
N TYR A 329 -12.11 -6.73 -11.44
CA TYR A 329 -12.90 -7.84 -11.98
C TYR A 329 -13.70 -7.43 -13.22
N LYS A 330 -14.37 -6.27 -13.19
CA LYS A 330 -15.10 -5.74 -14.36
C LYS A 330 -14.17 -5.44 -15.54
N MET A 331 -13.02 -4.82 -15.27
CA MET A 331 -12.00 -4.53 -16.28
C MET A 331 -11.46 -5.83 -16.91
N GLY A 332 -11.09 -6.81 -16.09
CA GLY A 332 -10.57 -8.10 -16.53
C GLY A 332 -11.59 -8.89 -17.35
N ALA A 333 -12.85 -8.95 -16.89
CA ALA A 333 -13.92 -9.60 -17.64
C ALA A 333 -14.16 -8.97 -19.02
N PHE A 334 -14.06 -7.64 -19.11
CA PHE A 334 -14.16 -6.94 -20.39
C PHE A 334 -13.03 -7.32 -21.34
N TYR A 335 -11.77 -7.28 -20.88
CA TYR A 335 -10.63 -7.63 -21.72
C TYR A 335 -10.62 -9.12 -22.15
N VAL A 336 -10.97 -10.03 -21.24
CA VAL A 336 -11.06 -11.47 -21.55
C VAL A 336 -12.19 -11.78 -22.53
N SER A 337 -13.26 -10.97 -22.55
CA SER A 337 -14.36 -11.16 -23.51
C SER A 337 -14.03 -10.83 -24.97
N GLY A 338 -12.82 -10.31 -25.25
CA GLY A 338 -12.40 -9.94 -26.61
C GLY A 338 -12.99 -8.63 -27.13
N LYS A 339 -13.77 -7.90 -26.30
CA LYS A 339 -14.37 -6.61 -26.66
C LYS A 339 -13.36 -5.47 -26.91
N ALA A 340 -12.08 -5.71 -26.63
CA ALA A 340 -10.99 -4.77 -26.88
C ALA A 340 -10.05 -5.25 -28.00
N SER A 341 -10.27 -6.44 -28.58
CA SER A 341 -9.30 -7.10 -29.47
C SER A 341 -9.11 -6.39 -30.81
N ASP A 342 -10.05 -5.52 -31.18
CA ASP A 342 -10.02 -4.68 -32.37
C ASP A 342 -9.12 -3.44 -32.21
N VAL A 343 -8.93 -2.94 -30.99
CA VAL A 343 -8.21 -1.69 -30.70
C VAL A 343 -6.97 -1.87 -29.84
N MET A 344 -6.90 -2.91 -29.01
CA MET A 344 -5.79 -3.18 -28.10
C MET A 344 -5.21 -4.56 -28.35
N ALA A 345 -3.88 -4.65 -28.43
CA ALA A 345 -3.21 -5.91 -28.59
C ALA A 345 -3.44 -6.81 -27.36
N MET A 346 -3.81 -8.08 -27.60
CA MET A 346 -4.16 -9.03 -26.53
C MET A 346 -3.07 -9.22 -25.47
N TRP A 347 -1.79 -9.14 -25.86
CA TRP A 347 -0.68 -9.25 -24.92
C TRP A 347 -0.64 -8.08 -23.93
N ILE A 348 -1.05 -6.87 -24.35
CA ILE A 348 -1.14 -5.69 -23.47
C ILE A 348 -2.22 -5.95 -22.42
N CYS A 349 -3.44 -6.30 -22.87
CA CYS A 349 -4.56 -6.62 -21.99
C CYS A 349 -4.21 -7.73 -20.99
N ALA A 350 -3.61 -8.83 -21.46
CA ALA A 350 -3.19 -9.94 -20.60
C ALA A 350 -2.11 -9.49 -19.58
N SER A 351 -1.11 -8.73 -20.03
CA SER A 351 -0.06 -8.23 -19.15
C SER A 351 -0.61 -7.30 -18.06
N TRP A 352 -1.56 -6.42 -18.39
CA TRP A 352 -2.18 -5.54 -17.41
C TRP A 352 -2.99 -6.30 -16.39
N ILE A 353 -3.78 -7.30 -16.81
CA ILE A 353 -4.52 -8.16 -15.87
C ILE A 353 -3.56 -8.82 -14.89
N VAL A 354 -2.47 -9.41 -15.37
CA VAL A 354 -1.49 -10.11 -14.52
C VAL A 354 -0.80 -9.14 -13.56
N VAL A 355 -0.28 -8.02 -14.07
CA VAL A 355 0.49 -7.06 -13.29
C VAL A 355 -0.38 -6.35 -12.25
N VAL A 356 -1.53 -5.82 -12.66
CA VAL A 356 -2.47 -5.12 -11.76
C VAL A 356 -3.05 -6.10 -10.75
N GLY A 357 -3.48 -7.30 -11.18
CA GLY A 357 -4.00 -8.32 -10.29
C GLY A 357 -2.99 -8.73 -9.21
N SER A 358 -1.73 -8.93 -9.59
CA SER A 358 -0.65 -9.25 -8.63
C SER A 358 -0.42 -8.12 -7.64
N ALA A 359 -0.34 -6.87 -8.11
CA ALA A 359 -0.18 -5.70 -7.25
C ALA A 359 -1.33 -5.56 -6.23
N MET A 360 -2.55 -5.87 -6.64
CA MET A 360 -3.73 -5.83 -5.77
C MET A 360 -3.71 -6.94 -4.72
N LEU A 361 -3.31 -8.16 -5.09
CA LEU A 361 -3.16 -9.26 -4.11
C LEU A 361 -2.11 -8.92 -3.06
N VAL A 362 -0.95 -8.41 -3.48
CA VAL A 362 0.10 -7.97 -2.55
C VAL A 362 -0.39 -6.83 -1.65
N SER A 363 -1.15 -5.87 -2.20
CA SER A 363 -1.76 -4.78 -1.44
C SER A 363 -2.73 -5.30 -0.35
N ILE A 364 -3.55 -6.31 -0.67
CA ILE A 364 -4.48 -6.93 0.28
C ILE A 364 -3.72 -7.67 1.39
N LEU A 365 -2.71 -8.46 1.02
CA LEU A 365 -1.88 -9.19 1.99
C LEU A 365 -1.17 -8.22 2.94
N TRP A 366 -0.65 -7.11 2.41
CA TRP A 366 0.02 -6.08 3.19
C TRP A 366 -0.92 -5.45 4.23
N ILE A 367 -2.13 -5.04 3.85
CA ILE A 367 -3.06 -4.44 4.81
C ILE A 367 -3.59 -5.47 5.82
N CYS A 368 -3.79 -6.73 5.42
CA CYS A 368 -4.13 -7.80 6.35
C CYS A 368 -3.03 -8.00 7.41
N ASN A 369 -1.76 -7.96 7.01
CA ASN A 369 -0.64 -8.05 7.94
C ASN A 369 -0.63 -6.87 8.94
N LEU A 370 -0.90 -5.65 8.48
CA LEU A 370 -1.00 -4.47 9.35
C LEU A 370 -2.16 -4.58 10.37
N TRP A 371 -3.32 -5.08 9.94
CA TRP A 371 -4.43 -5.37 10.84
C TRP A 371 -4.04 -6.39 11.92
N LEU A 372 -3.39 -7.48 11.53
CA LEU A 372 -2.92 -8.51 12.47
C LEU A 372 -1.93 -7.93 13.48
N GLU A 373 -1.00 -7.08 13.04
CA GLU A 373 -0.05 -6.41 13.93
C GLU A 373 -0.77 -5.50 14.94
N LEU A 374 -1.72 -4.68 14.48
CA LEU A 374 -2.50 -3.79 15.34
C LEU A 374 -3.33 -4.56 16.37
N PHE A 375 -3.95 -5.68 15.98
CA PHE A 375 -4.71 -6.52 16.91
C PHE A 375 -3.81 -7.23 17.93
N ARG A 376 -2.62 -7.67 17.51
CA ARG A 376 -1.62 -8.25 18.39
C ARG A 376 -1.17 -7.24 19.45
N GLU A 377 -0.84 -6.02 19.05
CA GLU A 377 -0.46 -4.94 19.98
C GLU A 377 -1.56 -4.66 21.00
N LYS A 378 -2.81 -4.49 20.55
CA LYS A 378 -3.96 -4.25 21.46
C LYS A 378 -4.25 -5.41 22.42
N THR A 379 -3.93 -6.63 22.03
CA THR A 379 -4.14 -7.80 22.90
C THR A 379 -3.07 -7.86 24.00
N LEU A 380 -1.84 -7.41 23.71
CA LEU A 380 -0.76 -7.29 24.70
C LEU A 380 -1.03 -6.13 25.67
N GLU A 381 -1.46 -4.95 25.18
CA GLU A 381 -1.82 -3.80 26.03
C GLU A 381 -2.94 -4.10 27.04
N LYS A 382 -3.78 -5.12 26.81
CA LYS A 382 -4.85 -5.53 27.75
C LYS A 382 -4.37 -6.47 28.85
N LYS A 383 -3.18 -7.07 28.70
CA LYS A 383 -2.62 -8.03 29.66
C LYS A 383 -1.74 -7.36 30.72
N ASP A 384 -1.25 -6.17 30.42
CA ASP A 384 -0.51 -5.29 31.32
C ASP A 384 -1.49 -4.36 32.05
#